data_AF-A0A949SC29-F1
#
_entry.id   AF-A0A949SC29-F1
#
_cell.length_a   1.000
_cell.length_b   1.000
_cell.length_c   1.000
_cell.angle_alpha   90.00
_cell.angle_beta   90.00
_cell.angle_gamma   90.00
#
_symmetry.space_group_name_H-M   'P 1'
#
loop_
_entity.id
_entity.type
_entity.pdbx_description
1 polymer ?
#
loop_
_entity_poly.entity_id
_entity_poly.type
_entity_poly.pdbx_seq_one_letter_code
_entity_poly.pdbx_strand_id
1 'polypeptide(L)'
;MKNKKHDEDFFRTVYGNEELEKLKNMRKKYEAKAQDSFNTKWKLFLFNSVINKSNKPLDLELFREFRITDELVKKYTAEYWQSEREDVIAEIKIDEIYNQLKKLDLNQVLKSLCKTHYKNNFEDVFSFSDFSELNKSDKCCYCNLTIEKVKKLANKKLLFKKNERGWNLEIDRKNSNYEYSKGNCVMSCYWCNNAKTDEFTYDEFIKIGKSFEIIWEERLVK
;
A
#
# COMPACT_ATOMS: atom_id res chain seq x y z
N MET A 1 1.77 34.40 -1.16
CA MET A 1 0.91 34.10 0.02
C MET A 1 -0.56 34.53 -0.15
N LYS A 2 -1.05 34.94 -1.34
CA LYS A 2 -2.42 35.47 -1.50
C LYS A 2 -3.49 34.53 -2.09
N ASN A 3 -3.18 33.27 -2.43
CA ASN A 3 -4.16 32.36 -3.08
C ASN A 3 -4.86 31.33 -2.16
N LYS A 4 -4.30 30.98 -1.00
CA LYS A 4 -4.91 29.90 -0.18
C LYS A 4 -6.25 30.27 0.47
N LYS A 5 -6.43 31.54 0.86
CA LYS A 5 -7.66 32.02 1.52
C LYS A 5 -8.85 32.09 0.56
N HIS A 6 -8.59 32.52 -0.68
CA HIS A 6 -9.63 32.67 -1.70
C HIS A 6 -10.17 31.31 -2.19
N ASP A 7 -9.29 30.32 -2.32
CA ASP A 7 -9.71 28.94 -2.64
C ASP A 7 -10.49 28.32 -1.48
N GLU A 8 -10.03 28.47 -0.22
CA GLU A 8 -10.75 27.90 0.93
C GLU A 8 -12.16 28.49 1.11
N ASP A 9 -12.33 29.80 0.89
CA ASP A 9 -13.65 30.44 0.97
C ASP A 9 -14.56 30.02 -0.20
N PHE A 10 -14.03 29.86 -1.43
CA PHE A 10 -14.80 29.34 -2.56
C PHE A 10 -15.29 27.91 -2.31
N PHE A 11 -14.39 27.00 -1.89
CA PHE A 11 -14.75 25.61 -1.61
C PHE A 11 -15.74 25.48 -0.44
N ARG A 12 -15.66 26.34 0.58
CA ARG A 12 -16.59 26.36 1.71
C ARG A 12 -17.98 26.87 1.36
N THR A 13 -18.07 27.69 0.32
CA THR A 13 -19.35 28.22 -0.20
C THR A 13 -20.05 27.18 -1.09
N VAL A 14 -19.27 26.35 -1.80
CA VAL A 14 -19.76 25.32 -2.73
C VAL A 14 -20.06 23.98 -2.03
N TYR A 15 -19.23 23.59 -1.08
CA TYR A 15 -19.35 22.35 -0.31
C TYR A 15 -19.56 22.70 1.16
N GLY A 16 -20.56 22.10 1.81
CA GLY A 16 -20.77 22.32 3.24
C GLY A 16 -19.49 21.97 4.04
N ASN A 17 -19.33 22.56 5.23
CA ASN A 17 -18.15 22.35 6.08
C ASN A 17 -17.79 20.85 6.29
N GLU A 18 -18.81 19.98 6.38
CA GLU A 18 -18.63 18.54 6.56
C GLU A 18 -18.07 17.84 5.30
N GLU A 19 -18.55 18.22 4.11
CA GLU A 19 -18.08 17.67 2.84
C GLU A 19 -16.64 18.09 2.55
N LEU A 20 -16.30 19.35 2.85
CA LEU A 20 -14.94 19.84 2.74
C LEU A 20 -13.97 19.06 3.64
N GLU A 21 -14.37 18.77 4.88
CA GLU A 21 -13.55 17.99 5.81
C GLU A 21 -13.40 16.52 5.35
N LYS A 22 -14.47 15.90 4.83
CA LYS A 22 -14.39 14.56 4.21
C LYS A 22 -13.41 14.53 3.05
N LEU A 23 -13.46 15.53 2.17
CA LEU A 23 -12.55 15.63 1.02
C LEU A 23 -11.10 15.82 1.47
N LYS A 24 -10.84 16.70 2.45
CA LYS A 24 -9.50 16.90 3.04
C LYS A 24 -8.95 15.60 3.62
N ASN A 25 -9.78 14.83 4.33
CA ASN A 25 -9.38 13.54 4.89
C ASN A 25 -9.14 12.47 3.81
N MET A 26 -9.94 12.47 2.74
CA MET A 26 -9.72 11.57 1.60
C MET A 26 -8.39 11.86 0.90
N ARG A 27 -8.06 13.14 0.68
CA ARG A 27 -6.77 13.55 0.09
C ARG A 27 -5.59 13.15 0.97
N LYS A 28 -5.67 13.31 2.29
CA LYS A 28 -4.61 12.84 3.21
C LYS A 28 -4.37 11.33 3.08
N LYS A 29 -5.43 10.53 3.00
CA LYS A 29 -5.30 9.07 2.79
C LYS A 29 -4.66 8.76 1.44
N TYR A 30 -5.05 9.47 0.40
CA TYR A 30 -4.48 9.32 -0.94
C TYR A 30 -2.98 9.63 -0.97
N GLU A 31 -2.57 10.75 -0.37
CA GLU A 31 -1.15 11.13 -0.26
C GLU A 31 -0.32 10.12 0.55
N ALA A 32 -0.91 9.51 1.58
CA ALA A 32 -0.29 8.43 2.32
C ALA A 32 -0.09 7.19 1.42
N LYS A 33 -1.05 6.88 0.54
CA LYS A 33 -0.90 5.76 -0.41
C LYS A 33 0.10 6.05 -1.53
N ALA A 34 0.20 7.30 -2.00
CA ALA A 34 1.28 7.73 -2.87
C ALA A 34 2.66 7.50 -2.21
N GLN A 35 2.78 7.80 -0.92
CA GLN A 35 4.00 7.57 -0.15
C GLN A 35 4.33 6.08 0.02
N ASP A 36 3.35 5.26 0.40
CA ASP A 36 3.52 3.81 0.56
C ASP A 36 3.91 3.15 -0.78
N SER A 37 3.30 3.61 -1.87
CA SER A 37 3.60 3.16 -3.23
C SER A 37 5.02 3.52 -3.65
N PHE A 38 5.43 4.77 -3.44
CA PHE A 38 6.82 5.20 -3.67
C PHE A 38 7.81 4.32 -2.90
N ASN A 39 7.55 4.07 -1.61
CA ASN A 39 8.45 3.28 -0.77
C ASN A 39 8.64 1.86 -1.31
N THR A 40 7.58 1.27 -1.87
CA THR A 40 7.64 -0.06 -2.51
C THR A 40 8.50 -0.01 -3.76
N LYS A 41 8.20 0.90 -4.69
CA LYS A 41 8.98 1.06 -5.93
C LYS A 41 10.45 1.38 -5.66
N TRP A 42 10.73 2.25 -4.69
CA TRP A 42 12.08 2.66 -4.32
C TRP A 42 12.94 1.50 -3.83
N LYS A 43 12.42 0.65 -2.93
CA LYS A 43 13.15 -0.53 -2.42
C LYS A 43 13.55 -1.47 -3.55
N LEU A 44 12.59 -1.78 -4.44
CA LEU A 44 12.83 -2.67 -5.56
C LEU A 44 13.71 -2.05 -6.64
N PHE A 45 13.64 -0.73 -6.84
CA PHE A 45 14.55 0.00 -7.74
C PHE A 45 16.00 -0.10 -7.26
N LEU A 46 16.26 0.14 -5.97
CA LEU A 46 17.61 0.01 -5.40
C LEU A 46 18.10 -1.44 -5.49
N PHE A 47 17.27 -2.41 -5.12
CA PHE A 47 17.61 -3.83 -5.22
C PHE A 47 17.95 -4.25 -6.64
N ASN A 48 17.10 -3.90 -7.60
CA ASN A 48 17.34 -4.15 -9.02
C ASN A 48 18.66 -3.53 -9.50
N SER A 49 19.00 -2.34 -9.02
CA SER A 49 20.23 -1.65 -9.40
C SER A 49 21.49 -2.37 -8.90
N VAL A 50 21.43 -2.92 -7.68
CA VAL A 50 22.53 -3.68 -7.06
C VAL A 50 22.73 -5.02 -7.77
N ILE A 51 21.67 -5.82 -7.92
CA ILE A 51 21.79 -7.18 -8.48
C ILE A 51 22.17 -7.20 -9.96
N ASN A 52 21.85 -6.14 -10.70
CA ASN A 52 22.23 -6.01 -12.11
C ASN A 52 23.59 -5.35 -12.32
N LYS A 53 24.35 -5.06 -11.23
CA LYS A 53 25.69 -4.46 -11.29
C LYS A 53 25.73 -3.20 -12.18
N SER A 54 24.71 -2.35 -12.09
CA SER A 54 24.63 -1.16 -12.95
C SER A 54 25.79 -0.22 -12.65
N ASN A 55 26.71 -0.06 -13.60
CA ASN A 55 27.80 0.91 -13.51
C ASN A 55 27.33 2.36 -13.71
N LYS A 56 26.06 2.57 -14.11
CA LYS A 56 25.48 3.90 -14.27
C LYS A 56 25.07 4.47 -12.90
N PRO A 57 25.39 5.74 -12.61
CA PRO A 57 24.84 6.43 -11.45
C PRO A 57 23.31 6.38 -11.45
N LEU A 58 22.72 6.18 -10.27
CA LEU A 58 21.26 6.25 -10.14
C LEU A 58 20.80 7.69 -10.27
N ASP A 59 19.73 7.90 -11.04
CA ASP A 59 19.11 9.19 -11.25
C ASP A 59 17.59 9.08 -11.33
N LEU A 60 16.93 10.22 -11.54
CA LEU A 60 15.48 10.30 -11.66
C LEU A 60 14.96 9.57 -12.90
N GLU A 61 15.69 9.57 -14.02
CA GLU A 61 15.20 9.00 -15.27
C GLU A 61 15.16 7.47 -15.19
N LEU A 62 16.23 6.86 -14.68
CA LEU A 62 16.27 5.43 -14.41
C LEU A 62 15.13 5.00 -13.47
N PHE A 63 14.83 5.80 -12.45
CA PHE A 63 13.71 5.54 -11.55
C PHE A 63 12.34 5.65 -12.25
N ARG A 64 12.18 6.61 -13.17
CA ARG A 64 10.94 6.80 -13.94
C ARG A 64 10.70 5.65 -14.90
N GLU A 65 11.74 5.16 -15.57
CA GLU A 65 11.69 4.03 -16.49
C GLU A 65 11.51 2.69 -15.78
N PHE A 66 12.00 2.57 -14.55
CA PHE A 66 11.91 1.35 -13.77
C PHE A 66 10.45 0.85 -13.59
N ARG A 67 10.27 -0.47 -13.77
CA ARG A 67 9.03 -1.20 -13.57
C ARG A 67 9.30 -2.41 -12.69
N ILE A 68 8.37 -2.70 -11.79
CA ILE A 68 8.40 -3.91 -10.96
C ILE A 68 7.94 -5.09 -11.83
N THR A 69 8.67 -6.20 -11.76
CA THR A 69 8.35 -7.46 -12.45
C THR A 69 8.22 -8.60 -11.44
N ASP A 70 7.48 -9.65 -11.80
CA ASP A 70 7.29 -10.82 -10.91
C ASP A 70 8.62 -11.52 -10.60
N GLU A 71 9.52 -11.59 -11.58
CA GLU A 71 10.85 -12.16 -11.38
C GLU A 71 11.66 -11.36 -10.35
N LEU A 72 11.62 -10.02 -10.42
CA LEU A 72 12.30 -9.17 -9.46
C LEU A 72 11.69 -9.30 -8.07
N VAL A 73 10.35 -9.35 -7.97
CA VAL A 73 9.66 -9.56 -6.71
C VAL A 73 10.08 -10.88 -6.09
N LYS A 74 10.08 -11.98 -6.85
CA LYS A 74 10.50 -13.30 -6.37
C LYS A 74 11.95 -13.29 -5.87
N LYS A 75 12.87 -12.71 -6.64
CA LYS A 75 14.28 -12.54 -6.24
C LYS A 75 14.40 -11.74 -4.95
N TYR A 76 13.61 -10.68 -4.79
CA TYR A 76 13.67 -9.85 -3.59
C TYR A 76 13.09 -10.57 -2.37
N THR A 77 11.91 -11.17 -2.48
CA THR A 77 11.16 -11.68 -1.32
C THR A 77 11.48 -13.12 -0.95
N ALA A 78 11.60 -14.01 -1.94
CA ALA A 78 11.73 -15.45 -1.74
C ALA A 78 13.18 -15.93 -1.82
N GLU A 79 14.08 -15.14 -2.43
CA GLU A 79 15.51 -15.45 -2.46
C GLU A 79 16.24 -14.54 -1.47
N TYR A 80 16.33 -13.23 -1.74
CA TYR A 80 17.14 -12.32 -0.92
C TYR A 80 16.76 -12.27 0.57
N TRP A 81 15.46 -12.18 0.89
CA TRP A 81 15.01 -12.14 2.29
C TRP A 81 14.96 -13.51 3.00
N GLN A 82 15.07 -14.62 2.26
CA GLN A 82 15.00 -15.99 2.80
C GLN A 82 16.35 -16.71 2.78
N SER A 83 17.40 -16.04 2.35
CA SER A 83 18.77 -16.56 2.29
C SER A 83 19.60 -16.06 3.47
N GLU A 84 20.62 -16.85 3.82
CA GLU A 84 21.61 -16.48 4.81
C GLU A 84 22.57 -15.41 4.25
N ARG A 85 23.30 -14.72 5.13
CA ARG A 85 24.19 -13.61 4.73
C ARG A 85 25.33 -14.05 3.80
N GLU A 86 25.75 -15.30 3.93
CA GLU A 86 26.83 -15.93 3.17
C GLU A 86 26.41 -16.43 1.78
N ASP A 87 25.10 -16.59 1.54
CA ASP A 87 24.55 -17.03 0.28
C ASP A 87 24.79 -16.01 -0.85
N VAL A 88 24.55 -16.43 -2.09
CA VAL A 88 24.85 -15.64 -3.30
C VAL A 88 23.61 -15.54 -4.19
N ILE A 89 23.28 -14.33 -4.62
CA ILE A 89 22.28 -14.05 -5.66
C ILE A 89 22.91 -13.15 -6.71
N ALA A 90 22.69 -13.47 -7.99
CA ALA A 90 23.27 -12.72 -9.12
C ALA A 90 24.79 -12.53 -9.00
N GLU A 91 25.49 -13.56 -8.51
CA GLU A 91 26.94 -13.56 -8.28
C GLU A 91 27.42 -12.56 -7.21
N ILE A 92 26.53 -12.07 -6.35
CA ILE A 92 26.84 -11.16 -5.25
C ILE A 92 26.40 -11.80 -3.94
N LYS A 93 27.23 -11.71 -2.90
CA LYS A 93 26.84 -12.20 -1.56
C LYS A 93 25.68 -11.38 -1.00
N ILE A 94 24.76 -12.04 -0.29
CA ILE A 94 23.62 -11.37 0.35
C ILE A 94 24.07 -10.25 1.29
N ASP A 95 25.13 -10.47 2.09
CA ASP A 95 25.68 -9.43 2.97
C ASP A 95 26.18 -8.20 2.19
N GLU A 96 26.81 -8.44 1.03
CA GLU A 96 27.26 -7.36 0.17
C GLU A 96 26.08 -6.58 -0.41
N ILE A 97 25.03 -7.27 -0.89
CA ILE A 97 23.78 -6.65 -1.36
C ILE A 97 23.18 -5.77 -0.24
N TYR A 98 23.07 -6.30 0.98
CA TYR A 98 22.52 -5.57 2.13
C TYR A 98 23.31 -4.29 2.43
N ASN A 99 24.64 -4.37 2.44
CA ASN A 99 25.52 -3.23 2.69
C ASN A 99 25.41 -2.17 1.57
N GLN A 100 25.35 -2.60 0.31
CA GLN A 100 25.14 -1.70 -0.83
C GLN A 100 23.77 -1.01 -0.76
N LEU A 101 22.69 -1.74 -0.48
CA LEU A 101 21.35 -1.18 -0.30
C LEU A 101 21.31 -0.12 0.80
N LYS A 102 21.91 -0.42 1.96
CA LYS A 102 22.01 0.52 3.08
C LYS A 102 22.75 1.80 2.67
N LYS A 103 23.87 1.67 1.94
CA LYS A 103 24.64 2.81 1.44
C LYS A 103 23.84 3.66 0.44
N LEU A 104 23.13 3.03 -0.48
CA LEU A 104 22.31 3.73 -1.47
C LEU A 104 21.12 4.45 -0.83
N ASP A 105 20.45 3.83 0.15
CA ASP A 105 19.30 4.43 0.83
C ASP A 105 19.67 5.63 1.71
N LEU A 106 20.95 5.81 2.04
CA LEU A 106 21.48 7.00 2.71
C LEU A 106 21.54 8.23 1.80
N ASN A 107 21.47 8.08 0.47
CA ASN A 107 21.40 9.21 -0.47
C ASN A 107 20.03 9.89 -0.40
N GLN A 108 19.85 10.78 0.59
CA GLN A 108 18.60 11.48 0.84
C GLN A 108 18.21 12.43 -0.29
N VAL A 109 19.18 12.96 -1.05
CA VAL A 109 18.91 13.91 -2.13
C VAL A 109 18.17 13.22 -3.27
N LEU A 110 18.72 12.10 -3.78
CA LEU A 110 18.08 11.35 -4.86
C LEU A 110 16.72 10.78 -4.40
N LYS A 111 16.65 10.21 -3.20
CA LYS A 111 15.41 9.68 -2.64
C LYS A 111 14.33 10.76 -2.55
N SER A 112 14.67 11.96 -2.11
CA SER A 112 13.75 13.09 -2.03
C SER A 112 13.27 13.57 -3.40
N LEU A 113 14.18 13.62 -4.39
CA LEU A 113 13.86 13.98 -5.77
C LEU A 113 12.87 12.97 -6.38
N CYS A 114 13.19 11.67 -6.33
CA CYS A 114 12.32 10.61 -6.84
C CYS A 114 10.99 10.57 -6.10
N LYS A 115 10.99 10.76 -4.77
CA LYS A 115 9.76 10.81 -3.96
C LYS A 115 8.85 11.95 -4.38
N THR A 116 9.41 13.16 -4.54
CA THR A 116 8.65 14.34 -4.92
C THR A 116 8.06 14.17 -6.32
N HIS A 117 8.89 13.71 -7.28
CA HIS A 117 8.43 13.42 -8.62
C HIS A 117 7.32 12.37 -8.63
N TYR A 118 7.52 11.24 -7.94
CA TYR A 118 6.54 10.17 -7.89
C TYR A 118 5.20 10.62 -7.30
N LYS A 119 5.22 11.32 -6.17
CA LYS A 119 3.99 11.82 -5.53
C LYS A 119 3.24 12.82 -6.40
N ASN A 120 3.95 13.70 -7.11
CA ASN A 120 3.32 14.68 -8.00
C ASN A 120 2.67 14.06 -9.23
N ASN A 121 3.15 12.90 -9.66
CA ASN A 121 2.63 12.16 -10.83
C ASN A 121 1.89 10.87 -10.41
N PHE A 122 1.51 10.74 -9.14
CA PHE A 122 0.86 9.51 -8.65
C PHE A 122 -0.53 9.31 -9.28
N GLU A 123 -1.15 10.40 -9.75
CA GLU A 123 -2.42 10.39 -10.48
C GLU A 123 -2.37 9.48 -11.72
N ASP A 124 -1.21 9.36 -12.36
CA ASP A 124 -1.01 8.49 -13.54
C ASP A 124 -0.97 6.99 -13.18
N VAL A 125 -0.65 6.68 -11.92
CA VAL A 125 -0.55 5.29 -11.39
C VAL A 125 -1.86 4.87 -10.74
N PHE A 126 -2.45 5.77 -9.95
CA PHE A 126 -3.71 5.56 -9.26
C PHE A 126 -4.44 6.88 -9.15
N SER A 127 -5.40 7.15 -10.05
CA SER A 127 -6.11 8.42 -10.02
C SER A 127 -6.84 8.66 -8.69
N PHE A 128 -6.95 9.92 -8.27
CA PHE A 128 -7.73 10.30 -7.09
C PHE A 128 -9.20 9.91 -7.23
N SER A 129 -9.73 9.91 -8.46
CA SER A 129 -11.09 9.47 -8.76
C SER A 129 -11.28 7.97 -8.50
N ASP A 130 -10.41 7.12 -9.04
CA ASP A 130 -10.44 5.68 -8.80
C ASP A 130 -10.21 5.35 -7.31
N PHE A 131 -9.29 6.07 -6.65
CA PHE A 131 -9.05 5.94 -5.22
C PHE A 131 -10.30 6.29 -4.41
N SER A 132 -10.97 7.39 -4.76
CA SER A 132 -12.18 7.84 -4.08
C SER A 132 -13.32 6.86 -4.30
N GLU A 133 -13.47 6.32 -5.51
CA GLU A 133 -14.45 5.28 -5.83
C GLU A 133 -14.21 4.01 -5.02
N LEU A 134 -12.95 3.54 -4.94
CA LEU A 134 -12.59 2.38 -4.13
C LEU A 134 -13.01 2.56 -2.65
N ASN A 135 -12.80 3.75 -2.08
CA ASN A 135 -13.14 4.06 -0.69
C ASN A 135 -14.66 4.17 -0.42
N LYS A 136 -15.51 4.14 -1.45
CA LYS A 136 -16.97 4.09 -1.26
C LYS A 136 -17.48 2.70 -0.85
N SER A 137 -16.67 1.64 -1.07
CA SER A 137 -17.06 0.29 -0.63
C SER A 137 -17.12 0.21 0.89
N ASP A 138 -18.23 -0.34 1.39
CA ASP A 138 -18.47 -0.62 2.81
C ASP A 138 -18.29 -2.09 3.16
N LYS A 139 -17.85 -2.91 2.19
CA LYS A 139 -17.71 -4.37 2.30
C LYS A 139 -16.27 -4.84 2.03
N CYS A 140 -15.79 -5.75 2.89
CA CYS A 140 -14.51 -6.44 2.69
C CYS A 140 -14.54 -7.31 1.42
N CYS A 141 -13.52 -7.17 0.57
CA CYS A 141 -13.36 -7.95 -0.66
C CYS A 141 -13.17 -9.46 -0.40
N TYR A 142 -12.58 -9.84 0.73
CA TYR A 142 -12.23 -11.24 1.03
C TYR A 142 -13.31 -12.01 1.76
N CYS A 143 -13.93 -11.42 2.79
CA CYS A 143 -14.86 -12.10 3.68
C CYS A 143 -16.27 -11.50 3.72
N ASN A 144 -16.57 -10.55 2.82
CA ASN A 144 -17.85 -9.86 2.72
C ASN A 144 -18.34 -9.16 4.01
N LEU A 145 -17.50 -9.03 5.03
CA LEU A 145 -17.84 -8.32 6.26
C LEU A 145 -18.06 -6.83 5.95
N THR A 146 -19.26 -6.33 6.26
CA THR A 146 -19.63 -4.92 6.08
C THR A 146 -19.32 -4.09 7.32
N ILE A 147 -19.19 -2.77 7.17
CA ILE A 147 -19.04 -1.84 8.31
C ILE A 147 -20.21 -1.98 9.30
N GLU A 148 -21.43 -2.21 8.81
CA GLU A 148 -22.59 -2.46 9.66
C GLU A 148 -22.43 -3.74 10.50
N LYS A 149 -21.99 -4.84 9.88
CA LYS A 149 -21.70 -6.09 10.60
C LYS A 149 -20.58 -5.93 11.63
N VAL A 150 -19.54 -5.14 11.32
CA VAL A 150 -18.50 -4.77 12.29
C VAL A 150 -19.11 -4.08 13.51
N LYS A 151 -19.99 -3.09 13.31
CA LYS A 151 -20.68 -2.40 14.42
C LYS A 151 -21.54 -3.36 15.25
N LYS A 152 -22.29 -4.25 14.59
CA LYS A 152 -23.12 -5.27 15.27
C LYS A 152 -22.28 -6.21 16.14
N LEU A 153 -21.20 -6.77 15.58
CA LEU A 153 -20.27 -7.63 16.32
C LEU A 153 -19.61 -6.88 17.48
N ALA A 154 -19.26 -5.61 17.30
CA ALA A 154 -18.69 -4.76 18.34
C ALA A 154 -19.66 -4.56 19.52
N ASN A 155 -20.91 -4.21 19.22
CA ASN A 155 -21.96 -3.99 20.22
C ASN A 155 -22.25 -5.26 21.02
N LYS A 156 -22.20 -6.42 20.36
CA LYS A 156 -22.31 -7.74 21.02
C LYS A 156 -21.03 -8.19 21.76
N LYS A 157 -19.95 -7.39 21.74
CA LYS A 157 -18.63 -7.74 22.31
C LYS A 157 -18.02 -9.03 21.73
N LEU A 158 -18.24 -9.28 20.44
CA LEU A 158 -17.79 -10.48 19.71
C LEU A 158 -16.55 -10.22 18.83
N LEU A 159 -15.95 -9.04 18.96
CA LEU A 159 -14.69 -8.66 18.31
C LEU A 159 -13.58 -8.58 19.34
N PHE A 160 -12.45 -9.23 19.03
CA PHE A 160 -11.26 -9.23 19.87
C PHE A 160 -10.13 -8.53 19.12
N LYS A 161 -9.93 -7.24 19.41
CA LYS A 161 -8.89 -6.40 18.78
C LYS A 161 -8.47 -5.26 19.71
N LYS A 162 -7.33 -4.62 19.40
CA LYS A 162 -6.92 -3.36 20.03
C LYS A 162 -7.81 -2.19 19.53
N ASN A 163 -8.01 -1.16 20.36
CA ASN A 163 -9.00 -0.11 20.10
C ASN A 163 -8.72 0.76 18.87
N GLU A 164 -7.48 0.85 18.41
CA GLU A 164 -7.04 1.85 17.41
C GLU A 164 -7.42 1.53 15.96
N ARG A 165 -7.59 0.26 15.59
CA ARG A 165 -7.77 -0.17 14.17
C ARG A 165 -8.94 -1.12 14.00
N GLY A 166 -9.47 -1.27 12.78
CA GLY A 166 -10.49 -2.29 12.47
C GLY A 166 -11.95 -1.93 12.71
N TRP A 167 -12.25 -0.63 12.87
CA TRP A 167 -13.62 -0.13 12.84
C TRP A 167 -14.10 0.23 11.42
N ASN A 168 -13.15 0.50 10.53
CA ASN A 168 -13.38 0.82 9.12
C ASN A 168 -12.62 -0.19 8.26
N LEU A 169 -12.96 -0.25 6.98
CA LEU A 169 -12.16 -0.95 5.99
C LEU A 169 -10.87 -0.20 5.69
N GLU A 170 -9.85 -0.95 5.30
CA GLU A 170 -8.52 -0.48 4.92
C GLU A 170 -8.27 -0.86 3.45
N ILE A 171 -7.41 -0.11 2.76
CA ILE A 171 -6.95 -0.51 1.43
C ILE A 171 -5.87 -1.56 1.62
N ASP A 172 -6.09 -2.73 1.02
CA ASP A 172 -5.12 -3.79 0.87
C ASP A 172 -4.62 -3.86 -0.59
N ARG A 173 -3.42 -4.40 -0.77
CA ARG A 173 -2.87 -4.70 -2.09
C ARG A 173 -3.02 -6.19 -2.38
N LYS A 174 -3.57 -6.51 -3.55
CA LYS A 174 -3.69 -7.90 -4.04
C LYS A 174 -2.31 -8.57 -4.05
N ASN A 175 -1.31 -7.87 -4.59
CA ASN A 175 0.11 -8.20 -4.47
C ASN A 175 0.82 -7.12 -3.63
N SER A 176 1.27 -7.51 -2.44
CA SER A 176 1.93 -6.64 -1.47
C SER A 176 3.29 -6.09 -1.93
N ASN A 177 3.90 -6.66 -2.97
CA ASN A 177 5.20 -6.24 -3.47
C ASN A 177 5.10 -5.29 -4.67
N TYR A 178 3.87 -4.97 -5.10
CA TYR A 178 3.61 -3.99 -6.15
C TYR A 178 3.14 -2.66 -5.57
N GLU A 179 3.21 -1.64 -6.43
CA GLU A 179 2.68 -0.30 -6.19
C GLU A 179 1.17 -0.31 -5.89
N TYR A 180 0.69 0.74 -5.22
CA TYR A 180 -0.74 0.98 -5.12
C TYR A 180 -1.26 1.45 -6.48
N SER A 181 -2.27 0.78 -7.01
CA SER A 181 -2.90 1.09 -8.28
C SER A 181 -4.34 0.62 -8.28
N LYS A 182 -5.15 1.11 -9.23
CA LYS A 182 -6.54 0.65 -9.41
C LYS A 182 -6.64 -0.88 -9.52
N GLY A 183 -5.73 -1.51 -10.27
CA GLY A 183 -5.74 -2.96 -10.49
C GLY A 183 -5.27 -3.77 -9.29
N ASN A 184 -4.37 -3.21 -8.48
CA ASN A 184 -3.73 -3.88 -7.36
C ASN A 184 -4.38 -3.58 -6.00
N CYS A 185 -5.37 -2.70 -5.90
CA CYS A 185 -5.98 -2.32 -4.62
C CYS A 185 -7.41 -2.82 -4.44
N VAL A 186 -7.75 -3.22 -3.20
CA VAL A 186 -9.10 -3.61 -2.77
C VAL A 186 -9.40 -3.09 -1.38
N MET A 187 -10.68 -2.95 -1.02
CA MET A 187 -11.07 -2.68 0.37
C MET A 187 -11.12 -3.99 1.17
N SER A 188 -10.46 -4.02 2.32
CA SER A 188 -10.33 -5.19 3.19
C SER A 188 -10.66 -4.81 4.62
N CYS A 189 -11.28 -5.72 5.37
CA CYS A 189 -11.42 -5.53 6.82
C CYS A 189 -10.06 -5.76 7.50
N TYR A 190 -9.91 -5.21 8.71
CA TYR A 190 -8.67 -5.33 9.48
C TYR A 190 -8.21 -6.78 9.65
N TRP A 191 -9.12 -7.71 9.98
CA TRP A 191 -8.74 -9.11 10.18
C TRP A 191 -8.22 -9.78 8.91
N CYS A 192 -8.88 -9.55 7.77
CA CYS A 192 -8.42 -10.10 6.50
C CYS A 192 -7.10 -9.49 6.06
N ASN A 193 -6.94 -8.17 6.14
CA ASN A 193 -5.70 -7.49 5.78
C ASN A 193 -4.50 -8.03 6.59
N ASN A 194 -4.66 -8.17 7.91
CA ASN A 194 -3.58 -8.67 8.78
C ASN A 194 -3.33 -10.17 8.60
N ALA A 195 -4.37 -10.97 8.31
CA ALA A 195 -4.20 -12.41 8.10
C ALA A 195 -3.66 -12.77 6.70
N LYS A 196 -3.87 -11.91 5.69
CA LYS A 196 -3.30 -12.11 4.35
C LYS A 196 -1.79 -12.03 4.37
N THR A 197 -1.25 -11.06 5.13
CA THR A 197 0.18 -10.76 5.16
C THR A 197 0.73 -10.52 3.74
N ASP A 198 2.03 -10.73 3.55
CA ASP A 198 2.67 -10.74 2.23
C ASP A 198 2.82 -12.17 1.67
N GLU A 199 2.36 -13.18 2.42
CA GLU A 199 2.46 -14.61 2.11
C GLU A 199 1.43 -15.05 1.06
N PHE A 200 0.14 -14.76 1.29
CA PHE A 200 -0.92 -15.29 0.44
C PHE A 200 -1.16 -14.39 -0.77
N THR A 201 -1.29 -15.03 -1.94
CA THR A 201 -1.81 -14.37 -3.13
C THR A 201 -3.26 -13.94 -2.92
N TYR A 202 -3.73 -13.02 -3.76
CA TYR A 202 -5.13 -12.61 -3.75
C TYR A 202 -6.09 -13.79 -3.91
N ASP A 203 -5.83 -14.70 -4.85
CA ASP A 203 -6.73 -15.82 -5.14
C ASP A 203 -6.73 -16.89 -4.04
N GLU A 204 -5.58 -17.15 -3.41
CA GLU A 204 -5.52 -18.01 -2.23
C GLU A 204 -6.30 -17.40 -1.08
N PHE A 205 -6.12 -16.09 -0.84
CA PHE A 205 -6.73 -15.44 0.30
C PHE A 205 -8.24 -15.22 0.12
N ILE A 206 -8.76 -15.14 -1.11
CA ILE A 206 -10.20 -15.21 -1.38
C ILE A 206 -10.81 -16.51 -0.83
N LYS A 207 -10.10 -17.64 -0.92
CA LYS A 207 -10.57 -18.92 -0.37
C LYS A 207 -10.61 -18.89 1.16
N ILE A 208 -9.56 -18.34 1.80
CA ILE A 208 -9.48 -18.19 3.25
C ILE A 208 -10.54 -17.20 3.77
N GLY A 209 -10.77 -16.11 3.04
CA GLY A 209 -11.75 -15.08 3.38
C GLY A 209 -13.18 -15.62 3.48
N LYS A 210 -13.55 -16.62 2.66
CA LYS A 210 -14.85 -17.31 2.78
C LYS A 210 -15.02 -18.02 4.13
N SER A 211 -13.95 -18.60 4.67
CA SER A 211 -14.00 -19.20 6.01
C SER A 211 -14.21 -18.12 7.09
N PHE A 212 -13.62 -16.94 6.91
CA PHE A 212 -13.85 -15.81 7.84
C PHE A 212 -15.30 -15.33 7.77
N GLU A 213 -15.89 -15.26 6.57
CA GLU A 213 -17.31 -14.91 6.37
C GLU A 213 -18.23 -15.80 7.20
N ILE A 214 -18.07 -17.13 7.08
CA ILE A 214 -18.87 -18.11 7.84
C ILE A 214 -18.76 -17.85 9.35
N ILE A 215 -17.54 -17.65 9.85
CA ILE A 215 -17.29 -17.38 11.28
C ILE A 215 -17.97 -16.08 11.73
N TRP A 216 -17.99 -15.04 10.90
CA TRP A 216 -18.68 -13.79 11.23
C TRP A 216 -20.19 -13.96 11.31
N GLU A 217 -20.78 -14.71 10.38
CA GLU A 217 -22.21 -15.02 10.42
C GLU A 217 -22.59 -15.84 11.66
N GLU A 218 -21.82 -16.88 11.99
CA GLU A 218 -22.04 -17.68 13.19
C GLU A 218 -21.98 -16.83 14.47
N ARG A 219 -21.04 -15.87 14.55
CA ARG A 219 -20.98 -14.94 15.69
C ARG A 219 -22.19 -14.03 15.74
N LEU A 220 -22.71 -13.56 14.60
CA LEU A 220 -23.85 -12.65 14.56
C LEU A 220 -25.16 -13.31 15.03
N VAL A 221 -25.28 -14.64 14.91
CA VAL A 221 -26.47 -15.39 15.35
C VAL A 221 -26.48 -15.69 16.85
N LYS A 222 -25.32 -15.64 17.52
CA LYS A 222 -25.22 -15.74 18.99
C LYS A 222 -25.82 -14.52 19.68
#